data_AF-A0A151TWF3-F1
#
_entry.id   AF-A0A151TWF3-F1
#
_cell.length_a   1.000
_cell.length_b   1.000
_cell.length_c   1.000
_cell.angle_alpha   90.00
_cell.angle_beta   90.00
_cell.angle_gamma   90.00
#
_symmetry.space_group_name_H-M   'P 1'
#
loop_
_entity.id
_entity.type
_entity.pdbx_description
1 polymer ?
#
loop_
_entity_poly.entity_id
_entity_poly.type
_entity_poly.pdbx_seq_one_letter_code
_entity_poly.pdbx_strand_id
1 'polypeptide(L)'
;KMFESLSQKEKNEMIDKARSVVSLCLGDKTLREVARQKTIASMWVKLESLYMTKSLANQLCLKQQIFSFKMIEARLVQEQLGGFNKILDDLENIEVKLED
;
A
#
# COMPACT_ATOMS: atom_id res chain seq x y z
N LYS A 1 17.47 18.96 -11.01
CA LYS A 1 18.70 19.72 -10.67
C LYS A 1 19.13 19.65 -9.19
N MET A 2 18.30 19.23 -8.23
CA MET A 2 18.68 19.20 -6.80
C MET A 2 19.44 17.92 -6.37
N PHE A 3 19.46 16.86 -7.18
CA PHE A 3 20.07 15.56 -6.86
C PHE A 3 21.51 15.36 -7.36
N GLU A 4 22.02 16.25 -8.22
CA GLU A 4 23.32 16.07 -8.88
C GLU A 4 24.51 16.49 -8.02
N SER A 5 24.30 17.31 -6.97
CA SER A 5 25.39 17.82 -6.12
C SER A 5 25.55 17.12 -4.76
N LEU A 6 24.71 16.14 -4.42
CA LEU A 6 24.80 15.43 -3.15
C LEU A 6 25.93 14.39 -3.16
N SER A 7 26.76 14.41 -2.12
CA SER A 7 27.80 13.41 -1.93
C SER A 7 27.18 12.04 -1.68
N GLN A 8 27.97 10.98 -1.93
CA GLN A 8 27.49 9.60 -1.77
C GLN A 8 27.05 9.31 -0.32
N LYS A 9 27.68 9.97 0.66
CA LYS A 9 27.32 9.85 2.08
C LYS A 9 25.93 10.41 2.36
N GLU A 10 25.63 11.59 1.85
CA GLU A 10 24.33 12.25 2.06
C GLU A 10 23.19 11.49 1.36
N LYS A 11 23.46 10.89 0.19
CA LYS A 11 22.52 10.00 -0.49
C LYS A 11 22.21 8.76 0.35
N ASN A 12 23.22 8.15 0.95
CA ASN A 12 23.03 6.98 1.82
C ASN A 12 22.26 7.32 3.10
N GLU A 13 22.56 8.46 3.74
CA GLU A 13 21.83 8.91 4.93
C GLU A 13 20.34 9.19 4.64
N MET A 14 20.04 9.73 3.46
CA MET A 14 18.67 9.97 3.02
C MET A 14 17.90 8.67 2.76
N ILE A 15 18.57 7.67 2.17
CA ILE A 15 18.05 6.32 1.99
C ILE A 15 17.76 5.69 3.37
N ASP A 16 18.69 5.75 4.32
CA ASP A 16 18.48 5.16 5.64
C ASP A 16 17.33 5.84 6.42
N LYS A 17 17.18 7.16 6.29
CA LYS A 17 16.01 7.88 6.82
C LYS A 17 14.71 7.39 6.18
N ALA A 18 14.68 7.27 4.86
CA ALA A 18 13.50 6.79 4.15
C ALA A 18 13.13 5.35 4.57
N ARG A 19 14.11 4.46 4.75
CA ARG A 19 13.88 3.10 5.29
C ARG A 19 13.28 3.13 6.69
N SER A 20 13.80 4.00 7.55
CA SER A 20 13.35 4.11 8.93
C SER A 20 11.89 4.59 8.97
N VAL A 21 11.55 5.61 8.18
CA VAL A 21 10.16 6.10 8.06
C VAL A 21 9.23 5.02 7.53
N VAL A 22 9.60 4.34 6.44
CA VAL A 22 8.78 3.24 5.90
C VAL A 22 8.59 2.15 6.95
N SER A 23 9.63 1.75 7.66
CA SER A 23 9.56 0.72 8.70
C SER A 23 8.65 1.13 9.86
N LEU A 24 8.70 2.40 10.30
CA LEU A 24 7.85 2.94 11.36
C LEU A 24 6.36 2.97 10.97
N CYS A 25 6.05 3.07 9.68
CA CYS A 25 4.68 3.09 9.18
C CYS A 25 4.08 1.68 8.93
N LEU A 26 4.86 0.61 9.08
CA LEU A 26 4.42 -0.77 8.83
C LEU A 26 4.10 -1.50 10.14
N GLY A 27 3.02 -2.30 10.14
CA GLY A 27 2.71 -3.18 11.28
C GLY A 27 3.66 -4.38 11.36
N ASP A 28 3.83 -4.95 12.56
CA ASP A 28 4.81 -6.01 12.88
C ASP A 28 4.83 -7.20 11.91
N LYS A 29 3.65 -7.62 11.43
CA LYS A 29 3.53 -8.73 10.47
C LYS A 29 4.14 -8.35 9.12
N THR A 30 3.84 -7.15 8.64
CA THR A 30 4.35 -6.63 7.38
C THR A 30 5.85 -6.36 7.49
N LEU A 31 6.29 -5.73 8.58
CA LEU A 31 7.70 -5.44 8.83
C LEU A 31 8.58 -6.69 8.75
N ARG A 32 8.13 -7.83 9.30
CA ARG A 32 8.86 -9.11 9.25
C ARG A 32 9.08 -9.62 7.82
N GLU A 33 8.13 -9.37 6.93
CA GLU A 33 8.21 -9.76 5.52
C GLU A 33 9.11 -8.83 4.70
N VAL A 34 9.08 -7.52 5.00
CA VAL A 34 9.88 -6.52 4.26
C VAL A 34 11.29 -6.32 4.82
N ALA A 35 11.53 -6.60 6.10
CA ALA A 35 12.84 -6.40 6.76
C ALA A 35 13.97 -7.27 6.18
N ARG A 36 13.63 -8.35 5.47
CA ARG A 36 14.60 -9.22 4.79
C ARG A 36 15.20 -8.58 3.53
N GLN A 37 14.63 -7.48 3.05
CA GLN A 37 15.01 -6.84 1.80
C GLN A 37 16.18 -5.87 2.01
N LYS A 38 17.20 -5.96 1.14
CA LYS A 38 18.46 -5.20 1.29
C LYS A 38 18.41 -3.78 0.74
N THR A 39 17.44 -3.44 -0.10
CA THR A 39 17.31 -2.10 -0.70
C THR A 39 15.90 -1.54 -0.52
N ILE A 40 15.76 -0.23 -0.44
CA ILE A 40 14.44 0.44 -0.41
C ILE A 40 13.59 0.02 -1.61
N ALA A 41 14.19 -0.05 -2.80
CA ALA A 41 13.51 -0.50 -4.00
C ALA A 41 12.95 -1.93 -3.84
N SER A 42 13.75 -2.86 -3.31
CA SER A 42 13.27 -4.22 -3.03
C SER A 42 12.22 -4.29 -1.92
N MET A 43 12.28 -3.38 -0.93
CA MET A 43 11.23 -3.25 0.09
C MET A 43 9.91 -2.80 -0.53
N TRP A 44 9.94 -1.78 -1.40
CA TRP A 44 8.76 -1.29 -2.11
C TRP A 44 8.17 -2.32 -3.06
N VAL A 45 8.98 -2.99 -3.88
CA VAL A 45 8.50 -4.07 -4.77
C VAL A 45 7.89 -5.22 -3.98
N LYS A 46 8.46 -5.54 -2.80
CA LYS A 46 7.90 -6.58 -1.93
C LYS A 46 6.56 -6.15 -1.33
N LEU A 47 6.44 -4.91 -0.87
CA LEU A 47 5.17 -4.33 -0.41
C LEU A 47 4.12 -4.34 -1.53
N GLU A 48 4.52 -3.94 -2.74
CA GLU A 48 3.66 -3.97 -3.92
C GLU A 48 3.20 -5.40 -4.25
N SER A 49 4.10 -6.39 -4.18
CA SER A 49 3.72 -7.79 -4.39
C SER A 49 2.77 -8.33 -3.32
N LEU A 50 2.88 -7.86 -2.07
CA LEU A 50 2.07 -8.33 -0.94
C LEU A 50 0.69 -7.69 -0.90
N TYR A 51 0.57 -6.42 -1.32
CA TYR A 51 -0.65 -5.63 -1.11
C TYR A 51 -1.24 -5.02 -2.39
N MET A 52 -0.45 -4.90 -3.45
CA MET A 52 -0.84 -4.39 -4.76
C MET A 52 -0.82 -5.49 -5.83
N THR A 53 -0.87 -6.77 -5.43
CA THR A 53 -1.05 -7.86 -6.38
C THR A 53 -2.39 -7.66 -7.08
N LYS A 54 -2.35 -7.25 -8.35
CA LYS A 54 -3.49 -7.17 -9.27
C LYS A 54 -4.00 -8.58 -9.63
N SER A 55 -4.34 -9.36 -8.62
CA SER A 55 -4.83 -10.71 -8.79
C SER A 55 -6.34 -10.70 -8.89
N LEU A 56 -6.89 -11.55 -9.75
CA LEU A 56 -8.33 -11.79 -9.84
C LEU A 56 -8.93 -12.16 -8.47
N ALA A 57 -8.15 -12.81 -7.61
CA ALA A 57 -8.57 -13.14 -6.24
C ALA A 57 -8.76 -11.88 -5.35
N ASN A 58 -7.87 -10.89 -5.45
CA ASN A 58 -8.04 -9.62 -4.74
C ASN A 58 -9.23 -8.82 -5.30
N GLN A 59 -9.41 -8.80 -6.62
CA GLN A 59 -10.57 -8.17 -7.25
C GLN A 59 -11.88 -8.84 -6.80
N LEU A 60 -11.92 -10.19 -6.77
CA LEU A 60 -13.07 -10.95 -6.30
C LEU A 60 -13.35 -10.70 -4.81
N CYS A 61 -12.31 -10.63 -3.98
CA CYS A 61 -12.43 -10.32 -2.56
C CYS A 61 -13.03 -8.93 -2.33
N LEU A 62 -12.57 -7.91 -3.06
CA LEU A 62 -13.12 -6.55 -2.94
C LEU A 62 -14.55 -6.46 -3.45
N LYS A 63 -14.87 -7.10 -4.59
CA LYS A 63 -16.27 -7.22 -5.06
C LYS A 63 -17.15 -7.88 -4.01
N GLN A 64 -16.69 -8.97 -3.40
CA GLN A 64 -17.42 -9.64 -2.32
C GLN A 64 -17.60 -8.75 -1.08
N GLN A 65 -16.60 -7.94 -0.72
CA GLN A 65 -16.71 -6.96 0.37
C GLN A 65 -17.76 -5.89 0.07
N ILE A 66 -17.87 -5.40 -1.17
CA ILE A 66 -18.94 -4.47 -1.58
C ILE A 66 -20.31 -5.13 -1.42
N PHE A 67 -20.49 -6.34 -1.97
CA PHE A 67 -21.77 -7.06 -1.88
C PHE A 67 -22.16 -7.45 -0.45
N SER A 68 -21.16 -7.61 0.42
CA SER A 68 -21.36 -7.96 1.83
C SER A 68 -21.34 -6.74 2.76
N PHE A 69 -21.14 -5.54 2.22
CA PHE A 69 -21.04 -4.32 3.03
C PHE A 69 -22.41 -4.00 3.64
N LYS A 70 -22.44 -3.89 4.96
CA LYS A 70 -23.65 -3.52 5.72
C LYS A 70 -23.34 -2.31 6.58
N MET A 71 -24.17 -1.28 6.47
CA MET A 71 -24.13 -0.16 7.39
C MET A 71 -24.62 -0.61 8.77
N ILE A 72 -24.05 0.00 9.81
CA ILE A 72 -24.29 -0.36 11.20
C ILE A 72 -24.87 0.90 11.83
N GLU A 73 -26.11 0.81 12.28
CA GLU A 73 -26.87 1.95 12.78
C GLU A 73 -26.19 2.69 13.95
N ALA A 74 -25.31 2.00 14.68
CA ALA A 74 -24.50 2.55 15.77
C ALA A 74 -23.26 3.37 15.31
N ARG A 75 -22.96 3.46 14.01
CA ARG A 75 -21.84 4.24 13.47
C ARG A 75 -22.32 5.44 12.68
N LEU A 76 -21.51 6.49 12.65
CA LEU A 76 -21.79 7.67 11.85
C LEU A 76 -21.80 7.31 10.36
N VAL A 77 -22.89 7.65 9.67
CA VAL A 77 -23.05 7.37 8.23
C VAL A 77 -21.87 7.88 7.41
N GLN A 78 -21.27 9.02 7.78
CA GLN A 78 -20.09 9.56 7.10
C GLN A 78 -18.85 8.66 7.21
N GLU A 79 -18.60 8.07 8.38
CA GLU A 79 -17.47 7.15 8.58
C GLU A 79 -17.67 5.85 7.79
N GLN A 80 -18.92 5.39 7.72
CA GLN A 80 -19.28 4.20 6.95
C GLN A 80 -19.19 4.45 5.44
N LEU A 81 -19.62 5.63 4.99
CA LEU A 81 -19.48 6.06 3.60
C LEU A 81 -18.01 6.23 3.20
N GLY A 82 -17.17 6.75 4.11
CA GLY A 82 -15.72 6.81 3.91
C GLY A 82 -15.10 5.41 3.74
N GLY A 83 -15.52 4.43 4.55
CA GLY A 83 -15.10 3.04 4.39
C GLY A 83 -15.56 2.40 3.08
N PHE A 84 -16.78 2.72 2.63
CA PHE A 84 -17.32 2.25 1.35
C PHE A 84 -16.59 2.87 0.15
N ASN A 85 -16.36 4.19 0.18
CA ASN A 85 -15.62 4.90 -0.87
C ASN A 85 -14.19 4.39 -0.98
N LYS A 86 -13.53 4.10 0.15
CA LYS A 86 -12.21 3.49 0.14
C LYS A 86 -12.18 2.14 -0.59
N ILE A 87 -13.20 1.29 -0.41
CA ILE A 87 -13.28 0.01 -1.13
C ILE A 87 -13.46 0.22 -2.64
N LEU A 88 -14.20 1.27 -3.04
CA LEU A 88 -14.34 1.65 -4.46
C LEU A 88 -13.02 2.18 -5.04
N ASP A 89 -12.33 3.06 -4.32
CA ASP A 89 -11.01 3.58 -4.71
C ASP A 89 -9.98 2.45 -4.84
N ASP A 90 -9.99 1.49 -3.91
CA ASP A 90 -9.13 0.30 -3.94
C ASP A 90 -9.45 -0.59 -5.16
N LEU A 91 -10.74 -0.70 -5.54
CA LEU A 91 -11.18 -1.45 -6.71
C LEU A 91 -10.72 -0.77 -8.02
N GLU A 92 -10.87 0.55 -8.13
CA GLU A 92 -10.43 1.34 -9.28
C GLU A 92 -8.89 1.28 -9.45
N ASN A 93 -8.15 1.33 -8.34
CA ASN A 93 -6.69 1.20 -8.35
C ASN A 93 -6.21 -0.20 -8.79
N ILE A 94 -6.97 -1.25 -8.49
CA ILE A 94 -6.67 -2.61 -8.95
C ILE A 94 -7.11 -2.83 -10.40
N GLU A 95 -8.18 -2.17 -10.84
CA GLU A 95 -8.74 -2.22 -12.20
C GLU A 95 -7.93 -1.39 -13.22
N VAL A 96 -6.66 -1.10 -12.93
CA VAL A 96 -5.72 -0.49 -13.88
C VAL A 96 -5.43 -1.48 -15.01
N LYS A 97 -6.27 -1.36 -16.04
CA LYS A 97 -6.19 -1.83 -17.43
C LYS A 97 -5.82 -3.30 -17.59
N LEU A 98 -6.85 -4.14 -17.71
CA LEU A 98 -6.78 -5.25 -18.65
C LEU A 98 -6.70 -4.63 -20.04
N GLU A 99 -5.49 -4.48 -20.59
CA GLU A 99 -5.34 -4.48 -22.04
C GLU A 99 -5.53 -5.92 -22.50
N ASP A 100 -6.50 -6.11 -23.41
CA ASP A 100 -6.76 -7.40 -24.09
C ASP A 100 -5.51 -7.96 -24.78
#